data_AF-A0A0F8Z111-F1
#
_entry.id   AF-A0A0F8Z111-F1
#
_cell.length_a   1.000
_cell.length_b   1.000
_cell.length_c   1.000
_cell.angle_alpha   90.00
_cell.angle_beta   90.00
_cell.angle_gamma   90.00
#
_symmetry.space_group_name_H-M   'P 1'
#
loop_
_entity.id
_entity.type
_entity.pdbx_description
1 polymer ?
#
loop_
_entity_poly.entity_id
_entity_poly.type
_entity_poly.pdbx_seq_one_letter_code
_entity_poly.pdbx_strand_id
1 'polypeptide(L)'
;MARFTKAVKDEAIRGAQRYGVPVSTLLAIWKVESGFDVLALGDLNADNAAYSYGIGQLHLKGAGHGFHPRKLLNLAFNANLSARYFGGCVKAFPGGIRLA
;
A
#
# COMPACT_ATOMS: atom_id res chain seq x y z
N MET A 1 -9.24 14.12 10.04
CA MET A 1 -8.40 14.22 8.83
C MET A 1 -6.92 14.43 9.15
N ALA A 2 -6.48 15.53 9.76
CA ALA A 2 -5.05 15.84 9.99
C ALA A 2 -4.22 14.75 10.72
N ARG A 3 -4.81 14.02 11.68
CA ARG A 3 -4.12 12.93 12.41
C ARG A 3 -3.78 11.73 11.51
N PHE A 4 -4.63 11.41 10.53
CA PHE A 4 -4.37 10.33 9.59
C PHE A 4 -3.29 10.72 8.59
N THR A 5 -3.24 11.98 8.15
CA THR A 5 -2.22 12.48 7.24
C THR A 5 -0.81 12.37 7.83
N LYS A 6 -0.65 12.68 9.12
CA LYS A 6 0.64 12.48 9.82
C LYS A 6 1.02 11.00 9.93
N ALA A 7 0.09 10.14 10.35
CA ALA A 7 0.36 8.72 10.51
C ALA A 7 0.74 8.05 9.19
N VAL A 8 0.06 8.38 8.09
CA VAL A 8 0.39 7.90 6.74
C VAL A 8 1.81 8.32 6.34
N LYS A 9 2.17 9.59 6.56
CA LYS A 9 3.52 10.08 6.27
C LYS A 9 4.58 9.36 7.09
N ASP A 10 4.33 9.15 8.39
CA ASP A 10 5.25 8.46 9.28
C ASP A 10 5.47 6.99 8.84
N GLU A 11 4.41 6.29 8.45
CA GLU A 11 4.54 4.92 7.90
C GLU A 11 5.21 4.89 6.53
N ALA A 12 4.98 5.88 5.67
CA ALA A 12 5.67 5.98 4.39
C ALA A 12 7.18 6.13 4.59
N ILE A 13 7.61 7.01 5.51
CA ILE A 13 9.03 7.20 5.84
C ILE A 13 9.63 5.90 6.38
N ARG A 14 8.96 5.26 7.35
CA ARG A 14 9.42 3.98 7.93
C ARG A 14 9.56 2.89 6.88
N GLY A 15 8.52 2.67 6.07
CA GLY A 15 8.51 1.64 5.04
C GLY A 15 9.55 1.89 3.95
N ALA A 16 9.65 3.14 3.48
CA ALA A 16 10.63 3.55 2.48
C ALA A 16 12.07 3.31 2.93
N GLN A 17 12.42 3.75 4.15
CA GLN A 17 13.75 3.50 4.72
C GLN A 17 14.03 2.01 4.87
N ARG A 18 13.06 1.25 5.39
CA ARG A 18 13.22 -0.19 5.62
C ARG A 18 13.47 -0.98 4.35
N TYR A 19 12.82 -0.60 3.25
CA TYR A 19 12.86 -1.37 2.00
C TYR A 19 13.67 -0.73 0.88
N GLY A 20 14.32 0.41 1.15
CA GLY A 20 15.23 1.07 0.21
C GLY A 20 14.52 1.67 -1.00
N VAL A 21 13.34 2.24 -0.80
CA VAL A 21 12.55 2.87 -1.87
C VAL A 21 12.32 4.36 -1.60
N PRO A 22 12.10 5.20 -2.62
CA PRO A 22 11.83 6.62 -2.39
C PRO A 22 10.49 6.85 -1.66
N VAL A 23 10.52 7.66 -0.60
CA VAL A 23 9.31 8.04 0.17
C VAL A 23 8.27 8.70 -0.74
N SER A 24 8.71 9.58 -1.64
CA SER A 24 7.85 10.29 -2.59
C SER A 24 7.10 9.34 -3.52
N THR A 25 7.79 8.33 -4.07
CA THR A 25 7.18 7.33 -4.94
C THR A 25 6.18 6.46 -4.18
N LEU A 26 6.51 6.04 -2.95
CA LEU A 26 5.59 5.26 -2.11
C LEU A 26 4.31 6.06 -1.78
N LEU A 27 4.45 7.34 -1.45
CA LEU A 27 3.32 8.24 -1.24
C LEU A 27 2.49 8.46 -2.52
N ALA A 28 3.14 8.57 -3.68
CA ALA A 28 2.45 8.69 -4.96
C ALA A 28 1.62 7.43 -5.28
N ILE A 29 2.18 6.24 -5.04
CA ILE A 29 1.46 4.96 -5.16
C ILE A 29 0.22 5.00 -4.26
N TRP A 30 0.37 5.24 -2.95
CA TRP A 30 -0.77 5.26 -2.03
C TRP A 30 -1.80 6.35 -2.34
N LYS A 31 -1.38 7.46 -2.95
CA LYS A 31 -2.31 8.49 -3.43
C LYS A 31 -3.20 7.95 -4.55
N VAL A 32 -2.63 7.21 -5.50
CA VAL A 32 -3.36 6.61 -6.63
C VAL A 32 -4.22 5.45 -6.17
N GLU A 33 -3.65 4.56 -5.34
CA GLU A 33 -4.32 3.34 -4.89
C GLU A 33 -5.55 3.64 -4.02
N SER A 34 -5.46 4.56 -3.06
CA SER A 34 -6.54 4.75 -2.09
C SER A 34 -6.92 6.20 -1.81
N GLY A 35 -6.26 7.17 -2.44
CA GLY A 35 -6.42 8.57 -2.06
C GLY A 35 -5.98 8.86 -0.62
N PHE A 36 -5.17 7.99 -0.03
CA PHE A 36 -4.82 7.94 1.41
C PHE A 36 -5.95 7.49 2.35
N ASP A 37 -7.05 6.93 1.84
CA ASP A 37 -8.01 6.26 2.69
C ASP A 37 -7.43 4.92 3.17
N VAL A 38 -7.31 4.77 4.50
CA VAL A 38 -6.76 3.58 5.16
C VAL A 38 -7.77 2.44 5.22
N LEU A 39 -9.05 2.75 5.02
CA LEU A 39 -10.15 1.79 5.02
C LEU A 39 -10.68 1.50 3.59
N ALA A 40 -9.97 1.97 2.56
CA ALA A 40 -10.37 1.79 1.18
C ALA A 40 -10.59 0.32 0.82
N LEU A 41 -11.67 0.08 0.06
CA LEU A 41 -12.08 -1.22 -0.44
C LEU A 41 -12.08 -1.15 -1.98
N GLY A 42 -11.35 -2.05 -2.63
CA GLY A 42 -11.20 -2.09 -4.08
C GLY A 42 -11.44 -3.47 -4.67
N ASP A 43 -11.36 -3.53 -6.00
CA ASP A 43 -11.61 -4.72 -6.80
C ASP A 43 -12.91 -5.42 -6.39
N LEU A 44 -14.01 -4.65 -6.38
CA LEU A 44 -15.31 -5.14 -5.95
C LEU A 44 -15.83 -6.18 -6.93
N ASN A 45 -16.34 -7.29 -6.41
CA ASN A 45 -17.03 -8.31 -7.20
C ASN A 45 -18.51 -7.94 -7.44
N ALA A 46 -19.25 -8.83 -8.12
CA ALA A 46 -20.68 -8.61 -8.42
C ALA A 46 -21.57 -8.43 -7.18
N ASP A 47 -21.12 -8.90 -6.01
CA ASP A 47 -21.82 -8.78 -4.72
C ASP A 47 -21.32 -7.59 -3.88
N ASN A 48 -20.51 -6.69 -4.48
CA ASN A 48 -19.80 -5.61 -3.79
C ASN A 48 -18.81 -6.06 -2.69
N ALA A 49 -18.37 -7.32 -2.72
CA ALA A 49 -17.29 -7.78 -1.85
C ALA A 49 -15.92 -7.38 -2.44
N ALA A 50 -15.08 -6.78 -1.61
CA ALA A 50 -13.75 -6.31 -2.03
C ALA A 50 -12.72 -7.45 -2.13
N TYR A 51 -11.80 -7.33 -3.09
CA TYR A 51 -10.62 -8.18 -3.16
C TYR A 51 -9.31 -7.46 -2.83
N SER A 52 -9.31 -6.13 -2.78
CA SER A 52 -8.16 -5.31 -2.36
C SER A 52 -8.55 -4.36 -1.23
N TYR A 53 -7.57 -4.08 -0.35
CA TYR A 53 -7.84 -3.43 0.93
C TYR A 53 -6.76 -2.42 1.31
N GLY A 54 -7.21 -1.36 1.96
CA GLY A 54 -6.38 -0.40 2.69
C GLY A 54 -5.53 0.50 1.81
N ILE A 55 -4.53 1.14 2.44
CA ILE A 55 -3.78 2.25 1.84
C ILE A 55 -3.00 1.88 0.57
N GLY A 56 -2.52 0.64 0.47
CA GLY A 56 -1.80 0.13 -0.69
C GLY A 56 -2.61 -0.81 -1.56
N GLN A 57 -3.96 -0.83 -1.42
CA GLN A 57 -4.88 -1.69 -2.17
C GLN A 57 -4.37 -3.13 -2.38
N LEU A 58 -4.03 -3.81 -1.29
CA LEU A 58 -3.40 -5.12 -1.36
C LEU A 58 -4.41 -6.22 -1.68
N HIS A 59 -4.30 -6.80 -2.87
CA HIS A 59 -5.20 -7.85 -3.36
C HIS A 59 -5.00 -9.20 -2.61
N LEU A 60 -6.09 -9.91 -2.27
CA LEU A 60 -6.06 -11.19 -1.53
C LEU A 60 -5.41 -12.36 -2.29
N LYS A 61 -5.29 -12.27 -3.61
CA LYS A 61 -4.53 -13.22 -4.43
C LYS A 61 -3.11 -12.74 -4.73
N GLY A 62 -2.76 -11.51 -4.34
CA GLY A 62 -1.47 -10.88 -4.59
C GLY A 62 -0.72 -10.61 -3.30
N ALA A 63 -0.23 -9.38 -3.14
CA ALA A 63 0.56 -8.98 -1.98
C ALA A 63 -0.17 -9.14 -0.62
N GLY A 64 -1.50 -9.17 -0.62
CA GLY A 64 -2.33 -9.42 0.57
C GLY A 64 -2.62 -10.90 0.86
N HIS A 65 -2.12 -11.83 0.04
CA HIS A 65 -2.42 -13.25 0.18
C HIS A 65 -2.00 -13.83 1.53
N GLY A 66 -2.85 -14.72 2.08
CA GLY A 66 -2.65 -15.35 3.38
C GLY A 66 -3.00 -14.46 4.58
N PHE A 67 -3.44 -13.22 4.38
CA PHE A 67 -3.88 -12.33 5.46
C PHE A 67 -5.39 -12.11 5.46
N HIS A 68 -5.97 -12.09 6.65
CA HIS A 68 -7.38 -11.77 6.83
C HIS A 68 -7.66 -10.30 6.45
N PRO A 69 -8.76 -9.98 5.73
CA PRO A 69 -9.09 -8.61 5.28
C PRO A 69 -8.99 -7.52 6.35
N ARG A 70 -9.54 -7.78 7.56
CA ARG A 70 -9.43 -6.84 8.70
C ARG A 70 -7.99 -6.45 9.04
N LYS A 71 -7.02 -7.36 8.87
CA LYS A 71 -5.60 -7.07 9.11
C LYS A 71 -5.05 -6.13 8.03
N LEU A 72 -5.52 -6.25 6.80
CA LEU A 72 -5.17 -5.37 5.68
C LEU A 72 -5.79 -3.97 5.81
N LEU A 73 -6.81 -3.77 6.66
CA LEU A 73 -7.34 -2.44 6.98
C LEU A 73 -6.56 -1.73 8.10
N ASN A 74 -5.58 -2.40 8.72
CA ASN A 74 -4.68 -1.75 9.66
C ASN A 74 -3.60 -0.97 8.88
N LEU A 75 -3.54 0.34 9.11
CA LEU A 75 -2.58 1.24 8.43
C LEU A 75 -1.14 0.72 8.49
N ALA A 76 -0.60 0.47 9.69
CA ALA A 76 0.80 0.08 9.84
C ALA A 76 1.11 -1.26 9.15
N PHE A 77 0.20 -2.23 9.27
CA PHE A 77 0.35 -3.53 8.61
C PHE A 77 0.32 -3.42 7.08
N ASN A 78 -0.70 -2.74 6.54
CA ASN A 78 -0.88 -2.57 5.10
C ASN A 78 0.27 -1.75 4.49
N ALA A 79 0.61 -0.62 5.12
CA ALA A 79 1.72 0.24 4.70
C ALA A 79 3.05 -0.52 4.64
N ASN A 80 3.38 -1.30 5.68
CA ASN A 80 4.60 -2.10 5.70
C ASN A 80 4.59 -3.17 4.59
N LEU A 81 3.47 -3.86 4.39
CA LEU A 81 3.36 -4.90 3.37
C LEU A 81 3.41 -4.34 1.95
N SER A 82 2.76 -3.20 1.71
CA SER A 82 2.80 -2.44 0.46
C SER A 82 4.22 -1.96 0.16
N ALA A 83 4.91 -1.34 1.14
CA ALA A 83 6.29 -0.89 0.97
C ALA A 83 7.26 -2.06 0.72
N ARG A 84 7.05 -3.21 1.40
CA ARG A 84 7.83 -4.44 1.16
C ARG A 84 7.66 -4.94 -0.26
N TYR A 85 6.42 -5.00 -0.74
CA TYR A 85 6.11 -5.48 -2.08
C TYR A 85 6.76 -4.56 -3.13
N PHE A 86 6.60 -3.24 -2.99
CA PHE A 86 7.24 -2.27 -3.86
C PHE A 86 8.77 -2.38 -3.84
N GLY A 87 9.39 -2.50 -2.67
CA GLY A 87 10.83 -2.72 -2.57
C GLY A 87 11.28 -4.03 -3.23
N GLY A 88 10.45 -5.07 -3.19
CA GLY A 88 10.66 -6.30 -3.96
C GLY A 88 10.66 -6.04 -5.47
N CYS A 89 9.67 -5.27 -5.98
CA CYS A 89 9.59 -4.88 -7.38
C CYS A 89 10.81 -4.06 -7.83
N VAL A 90 11.25 -3.09 -7.04
CA VAL A 90 12.44 -2.26 -7.38
C VAL A 90 13.70 -3.12 -7.46
N LYS A 91 13.85 -4.13 -6.58
CA LYS A 91 14.97 -5.07 -6.63
C LYS A 91 14.89 -6.01 -7.82
N ALA A 92 13.69 -6.49 -8.17
CA ALA A 92 13.47 -7.37 -9.31
C ALA A 92 13.63 -6.65 -10.65
N PHE A 93 13.35 -5.34 -10.70
CA PHE A 93 13.42 -4.51 -11.90
C PHE A 93 14.23 -3.22 -11.67
N PRO A 94 15.57 -3.32 -11.55
CA PRO A 94 16.43 -2.15 -11.32
C PRO A 94 16.28 -1.12 -12.45
N GLY A 95 16.06 0.15 -12.10
CA GLY A 95 15.83 1.22 -13.08
C GLY A 95 14.48 1.15 -13.82
N GLY A 96 13.61 0.21 -13.46
CA GLY A 96 12.32 -0.01 -14.12
C GLY A 96 11.19 0.91 -13.66
N ILE A 97 11.41 1.79 -12.68
CA ILE A 97 10.40 2.76 -12.25
C ILE A 97 10.21 3.78 -13.39
N ARG A 98 9.09 3.67 -14.09
CA ARG A 98 8.63 4.67 -15.06
C ARG A 98 7.56 5.51 -14.37
N LEU A 99 7.88 6.77 -14.08
CA LEU A 99 6.88 7.74 -13.67
C LEU A 99 6.16 8.16 -14.96
N ALA A 100 4.86 7.85 -15.05
CA ALA A 100 4.02 8.19 -16.18
C ALA A 100 3.78 9.70 -16.28
#